data_AF-A0A9E4IDL6-F1
#
_entry.id   AF-A0A9E4IDL6-F1
#
_cell.length_a   1.000
_cell.length_b   1.000
_cell.length_c   1.000
_cell.angle_alpha   90.00
_cell.angle_beta   90.00
_cell.angle_gamma   90.00
#
_symmetry.space_group_name_H-M   'P 1'
#
loop_
_entity.id
_entity.type
_entity.pdbx_description
1 polymer ?
#
loop_
_entity_poly.entity_id
_entity_poly.type
_entity_poly.pdbx_seq_one_letter_code
_entity_poly.pdbx_strand_id
1 'polypeptide(L)'
;MAQHTNAFPELQRDLRFVPLGVDEPKVLTPEQIDRYNTDGFLFPIDIFSATEMAEIRAYIDDLVPKALAAGWGNYDVVNWHKTCRGIWDLITEPRIIDVVADLLGDSVVLRHSHLFAKLPGDPKQVSWHQDASYWPLTPSRVVSAWLAIDDTDVENSAMRVIPGSHHNAQLTFHDS
;
A
#
# COMPACT_ATOMS: atom_id res chain seq x y z
N MET A 1 11.96 -16.83 22.67
CA MET A 1 11.14 -16.91 21.45
C MET A 1 12.09 -16.88 20.27
N ALA A 2 11.87 -17.71 19.25
CA ALA A 2 12.73 -17.70 18.06
C ALA A 2 12.53 -16.38 17.30
N GLN A 3 13.62 -15.70 16.98
CA GLN A 3 13.58 -14.54 16.10
C GLN A 3 13.40 -15.06 14.67
N HIS A 4 12.27 -14.75 14.07
CA HIS A 4 12.04 -15.02 12.66
C HIS A 4 12.31 -13.72 11.89
N THR A 5 13.25 -13.78 10.95
CA THR A 5 13.43 -12.68 10.01
C THR A 5 12.47 -12.82 8.85
N ASN A 6 12.05 -14.03 8.47
CA ASN A 6 11.29 -14.33 7.24
C ASN A 6 10.14 -15.31 7.54
N ALA A 7 8.90 -14.98 7.14
CA ALA A 7 7.73 -15.85 7.30
C ALA A 7 7.74 -17.11 6.41
N PHE A 8 8.57 -17.13 5.37
CA PHE A 8 8.73 -18.21 4.39
C PHE A 8 10.22 -18.52 4.15
N PRO A 9 10.95 -19.03 5.16
CA PRO A 9 12.38 -19.31 5.05
C PRO A 9 12.72 -20.35 3.97
N GLU A 10 11.81 -21.27 3.70
CA GLU A 10 11.92 -22.33 2.69
C GLU A 10 11.94 -21.79 1.25
N LEU A 11 11.38 -20.61 1.00
CA LEU A 11 11.30 -20.02 -0.34
C LEU A 11 12.61 -19.36 -0.80
N GLN A 12 13.62 -19.26 0.07
CA GLN A 12 14.93 -18.66 -0.25
C GLN A 12 14.82 -17.32 -1.00
N ARG A 13 13.91 -16.46 -0.54
CA ARG A 13 13.51 -15.23 -1.25
C ARG A 13 14.64 -14.20 -1.28
N ASP A 14 14.77 -13.52 -2.41
CA ASP A 14 15.59 -12.33 -2.53
C ASP A 14 14.78 -11.09 -2.12
N LEU A 15 15.07 -10.59 -0.91
CA LEU A 15 14.40 -9.44 -0.31
C LEU A 15 15.27 -8.19 -0.30
N ARG A 16 16.38 -8.20 -1.03
CA ARG A 16 17.21 -7.02 -1.18
C ARG A 16 16.44 -5.97 -1.99
N PHE A 17 16.56 -4.73 -1.56
CA PHE A 17 16.07 -3.62 -2.36
C PHE A 17 16.92 -3.50 -3.64
N VAL A 18 16.23 -3.27 -4.75
CA VAL A 18 16.83 -2.92 -6.04
C VAL A 18 16.24 -1.57 -6.43
N PRO A 19 17.06 -0.58 -6.79
CA PRO A 19 16.56 0.70 -7.25
C PRO A 19 15.51 0.55 -8.35
N LEU A 20 14.43 1.29 -8.20
CA LEU A 20 13.28 1.36 -9.10
C LEU A 20 13.38 2.58 -10.01
N GLY A 21 12.57 2.59 -11.06
CA GLY A 21 12.58 3.63 -12.08
C GLY A 21 12.51 3.07 -13.50
N VAL A 22 12.09 3.94 -14.42
CA VAL A 22 12.14 3.73 -15.86
C VAL A 22 12.91 4.87 -16.51
N ASP A 23 13.41 4.65 -17.73
CA ASP A 23 14.21 5.66 -18.44
C ASP A 23 13.39 6.91 -18.82
N GLU A 24 12.11 6.72 -19.12
CA GLU A 24 11.19 7.77 -19.56
C GLU A 24 9.91 7.75 -18.71
N PRO A 25 9.95 8.30 -17.47
CA PRO A 25 8.77 8.33 -16.61
C PRO A 25 7.70 9.29 -17.16
N LYS A 26 6.43 8.93 -16.98
CA LYS A 26 5.27 9.68 -17.48
C LYS A 26 4.85 10.80 -16.52
N VAL A 27 4.96 10.56 -15.22
CA VAL A 27 4.36 11.39 -14.16
C VAL A 27 5.40 11.80 -13.12
N LEU A 28 6.21 10.87 -12.64
CA LEU A 28 7.23 11.15 -11.62
C LEU A 28 8.43 11.87 -12.21
N THR A 29 8.93 12.89 -11.53
CA THR A 29 10.21 13.52 -11.90
C THR A 29 11.40 12.63 -11.53
N PRO A 30 12.56 12.79 -12.18
CA PRO A 30 13.79 12.10 -11.78
C PRO A 30 14.10 12.26 -10.29
N GLU A 31 13.90 13.46 -9.73
CA GLU A 31 14.13 13.73 -8.31
C GLU A 31 13.16 12.99 -7.39
N GLN A 32 11.91 12.79 -7.83
CA GLN A 32 10.95 11.97 -7.08
C GLN A 32 11.36 10.50 -7.12
N ILE A 33 11.83 9.99 -8.25
CA ILE A 33 12.34 8.62 -8.36
C ILE A 33 13.58 8.43 -7.47
N ASP A 34 14.52 9.36 -7.50
CA ASP A 34 15.71 9.35 -6.63
C ASP A 34 15.34 9.38 -5.14
N ARG A 35 14.34 10.21 -4.78
CA ARG A 35 13.82 10.26 -3.42
C ARG A 35 13.13 8.97 -3.01
N TYR A 36 12.34 8.34 -3.88
CA TYR A 36 11.76 7.03 -3.59
C TYR A 36 12.86 5.99 -3.35
N ASN A 37 13.89 5.98 -4.20
CA ASN A 37 15.01 5.06 -4.06
C ASN A 37 15.81 5.31 -2.77
N THR A 38 15.96 6.57 -2.34
CA THR A 38 16.71 6.94 -1.14
C THR A 38 15.91 6.70 0.14
N ASP A 39 14.65 7.15 0.18
CA ASP A 39 13.84 7.21 1.39
C ASP A 39 12.84 6.05 1.51
N GLY A 40 12.48 5.41 0.40
CA GLY A 40 11.59 4.23 0.36
C GLY A 40 10.10 4.57 0.21
N PHE A 41 9.74 5.85 0.07
CA PHE A 41 8.36 6.30 -0.07
C PHE A 41 8.27 7.66 -0.76
N LEU A 42 7.08 8.00 -1.26
CA LEU A 42 6.75 9.31 -1.79
C LEU A 42 5.43 9.80 -1.21
N PHE A 43 5.43 11.05 -0.76
CA PHE A 43 4.23 11.77 -0.36
C PHE A 43 4.52 13.29 -0.36
N PRO A 44 3.50 14.14 -0.50
CA PRO A 44 2.18 13.82 -1.06
C PRO A 44 2.27 13.54 -2.57
N ILE A 45 1.28 12.81 -3.10
CA ILE A 45 1.01 12.68 -4.55
C ILE A 45 -0.48 12.92 -4.75
N ASP A 46 -0.82 14.05 -5.36
CA ASP A 46 -2.21 14.43 -5.61
C ASP A 46 -2.74 13.71 -6.87
N ILE A 47 -3.59 12.71 -6.66
CA ILE A 47 -4.21 11.93 -7.75
C ILE A 47 -5.59 12.49 -8.11
N PHE A 48 -6.40 12.75 -7.09
CA PHE A 48 -7.79 13.16 -7.21
C PHE A 48 -7.97 14.60 -6.76
N SER A 49 -8.83 15.33 -7.46
CA SER A 49 -9.37 16.60 -6.99
C SER A 49 -10.24 16.39 -5.75
N ALA A 50 -10.51 17.47 -5.01
CA ALA A 50 -11.39 17.43 -3.84
C ALA A 50 -12.80 16.91 -4.18
N THR A 51 -13.31 17.21 -5.38
CA THR A 51 -14.62 16.73 -5.84
C THR A 51 -14.61 15.22 -6.09
N GLU A 52 -13.61 14.72 -6.82
CA GLU A 52 -13.47 13.28 -7.08
C GLU A 52 -13.28 12.50 -5.77
N MET A 53 -12.47 13.03 -4.85
CA MET A 53 -12.26 12.39 -3.55
C MET A 53 -13.54 12.39 -2.70
N ALA A 54 -14.37 13.44 -2.77
CA ALA A 54 -15.66 13.45 -2.08
C ALA A 54 -16.62 12.38 -2.63
N GLU A 55 -16.62 12.14 -3.93
CA GLU A 55 -17.41 11.06 -4.56
C GLU A 55 -16.90 9.67 -4.14
N ILE A 56 -15.59 9.47 -4.13
CA ILE A 56 -14.96 8.24 -3.65
C ILE A 56 -15.32 8.01 -2.18
N ARG A 57 -15.19 9.04 -1.33
CA ARG A 57 -15.55 8.96 0.09
C ARG A 57 -17.02 8.58 0.27
N ALA A 58 -17.94 9.25 -0.44
CA ALA A 58 -19.36 8.93 -0.37
C ALA A 58 -19.67 7.48 -0.79
N TYR A 59 -18.96 6.97 -1.80
CA TYR A 59 -19.06 5.56 -2.21
C TYR A 59 -18.58 4.60 -1.11
N ILE A 60 -17.44 4.89 -0.48
CA ILE A 60 -16.89 4.07 0.60
C ILE A 60 -17.76 4.13 1.87
N ASP A 61 -18.31 5.31 2.19
CA ASP A 61 -19.25 5.51 3.31
C ASP A 61 -20.56 4.74 3.12
N ASP A 62 -20.99 4.48 1.88
CA ASP A 62 -22.12 3.61 1.57
C ASP A 62 -21.73 2.12 1.58
N LEU A 63 -20.51 1.79 1.13
CA LEU A 63 -20.02 0.41 1.02
C LEU A 63 -19.71 -0.22 2.38
N VAL A 64 -19.00 0.50 3.26
CA VAL A 64 -18.52 -0.04 4.54
C VAL A 64 -19.67 -0.51 5.43
N PRO A 65 -20.75 0.27 5.68
CA PRO A 65 -21.88 -0.19 6.48
C PRO A 65 -22.58 -1.42 5.89
N LYS A 66 -22.65 -1.54 4.55
CA LYS A 66 -23.22 -2.72 3.89
C LYS A 66 -22.33 -3.96 4.09
N ALA A 67 -21.01 -3.80 4.01
CA ALA A 67 -20.08 -4.86 4.32
C ALA A 67 -20.23 -5.33 5.78
N LEU A 68 -20.33 -4.39 6.72
CA LEU A 68 -20.58 -4.68 8.14
C LEU A 68 -21.90 -5.42 8.36
N ALA A 69 -22.98 -4.95 7.74
CA ALA A 69 -24.29 -5.59 7.83
C ALA A 69 -24.30 -7.01 7.23
N ALA A 70 -23.43 -7.28 6.26
CA ALA A 70 -23.22 -8.59 5.67
C ALA A 70 -22.24 -9.49 6.47
N GLY A 71 -21.74 -9.02 7.62
CA GLY A 71 -20.90 -9.79 8.53
C GLY A 71 -19.40 -9.69 8.29
N TRP A 72 -18.95 -8.79 7.41
CA TRP A 72 -17.52 -8.48 7.25
C TRP A 72 -17.08 -7.48 8.30
N GLY A 73 -15.88 -7.59 8.85
CA GLY A 73 -15.31 -6.59 9.75
C GLY A 73 -14.68 -5.41 9.00
N ASN A 74 -14.35 -4.35 9.76
CA ASN A 74 -13.68 -3.12 9.30
C ASN A 74 -12.35 -3.33 8.53
N TYR A 75 -11.77 -4.53 8.63
CA TYR A 75 -10.48 -4.91 8.03
C TYR A 75 -10.61 -6.13 7.11
N ASP A 76 -11.84 -6.60 6.86
CA ASP A 76 -12.06 -7.83 6.09
C ASP A 76 -12.35 -7.53 4.60
N VAL A 77 -12.36 -6.25 4.22
CA VAL A 77 -12.45 -5.79 2.83
C VAL A 77 -11.08 -5.96 2.16
N VAL A 78 -10.72 -7.23 1.96
CA VAL A 78 -9.43 -7.68 1.45
C VAL A 78 -9.63 -8.37 0.10
N ASN A 79 -8.87 -7.95 -0.92
CA ASN A 79 -8.98 -8.42 -2.30
C ASN A 79 -10.36 -8.23 -2.96
N TRP A 80 -11.18 -7.32 -2.44
CA TRP A 80 -12.53 -7.06 -2.97
C TRP A 80 -12.52 -6.52 -4.40
N HIS A 81 -11.38 -6.09 -4.93
CA HIS A 81 -11.22 -5.82 -6.36
C HIS A 81 -11.63 -6.96 -7.28
N LYS A 82 -11.62 -8.20 -6.78
CA LYS A 82 -12.03 -9.38 -7.55
C LYS A 82 -13.55 -9.48 -7.73
N THR A 83 -14.32 -8.82 -6.86
CA THR A 83 -15.79 -9.02 -6.76
C THR A 83 -16.58 -7.73 -6.59
N CYS A 84 -15.93 -6.59 -6.36
CA CYS A 84 -16.54 -5.29 -6.14
C CYS A 84 -16.05 -4.30 -7.19
N ARG A 85 -16.96 -3.90 -8.09
CA ARG A 85 -16.63 -3.05 -9.24
C ARG A 85 -16.04 -1.69 -8.83
N GLY A 86 -16.60 -1.02 -7.83
CA GLY A 86 -16.07 0.30 -7.42
C GLY A 86 -14.67 0.21 -6.81
N ILE A 87 -14.36 -0.87 -6.07
CA ILE A 87 -12.99 -1.11 -5.59
C ILE A 87 -12.04 -1.41 -6.76
N TRP A 88 -12.49 -2.19 -7.76
CA TRP A 88 -11.70 -2.43 -8.98
C TRP A 88 -11.42 -1.14 -9.73
N ASP A 89 -12.43 -0.31 -9.98
CA ASP A 89 -12.27 0.95 -10.71
C ASP A 89 -11.29 1.88 -9.98
N LEU A 90 -11.40 1.99 -8.64
CA LEU A 90 -10.53 2.85 -7.84
C LEU A 90 -9.05 2.45 -7.92
N ILE A 91 -8.74 1.16 -7.75
CA ILE A 91 -7.33 0.71 -7.73
C ILE A 91 -6.74 0.55 -9.13
N THR A 92 -7.59 0.51 -10.15
CA THR A 92 -7.17 0.50 -11.56
C THR A 92 -7.23 1.89 -12.19
N GLU A 93 -7.40 2.94 -11.38
CA GLU A 93 -7.32 4.33 -11.81
C GLU A 93 -5.99 4.58 -12.54
N PRO A 94 -6.04 5.01 -13.83
CA PRO A 94 -4.84 5.20 -14.64
C PRO A 94 -3.80 6.11 -14.00
N ARG A 95 -4.22 7.20 -13.33
CA ARG A 95 -3.29 8.12 -12.65
C ARG A 95 -2.49 7.44 -11.54
N ILE A 96 -3.07 6.47 -10.84
CA ILE A 96 -2.35 5.65 -9.83
C ILE A 96 -1.40 4.68 -10.55
N ILE A 97 -1.89 4.02 -11.60
CA ILE A 97 -1.10 3.05 -12.37
C ILE A 97 0.12 3.72 -12.99
N ASP A 98 -0.01 4.92 -13.54
CA ASP A 98 1.11 5.64 -14.18
C ASP A 98 2.23 5.94 -13.16
N VAL A 99 1.89 6.38 -11.94
CA VAL A 99 2.87 6.58 -10.86
C VAL A 99 3.58 5.27 -10.48
N VAL A 100 2.83 4.16 -10.40
CA VAL A 100 3.42 2.85 -10.08
C VAL A 100 4.27 2.33 -11.23
N ALA A 101 3.85 2.56 -12.48
CA ALA A 101 4.57 2.15 -13.68
C ALA A 101 5.88 2.90 -13.85
N ASP A 102 5.96 4.16 -13.43
CA ASP A 102 7.22 4.91 -13.42
C ASP A 102 8.28 4.30 -12.48
N LEU A 103 7.86 3.52 -11.48
CA LEU A 103 8.75 2.79 -10.57
C LEU A 103 9.00 1.34 -11.03
N LEU A 104 7.96 0.63 -11.47
CA LEU A 104 8.01 -0.81 -11.74
C LEU A 104 8.10 -1.18 -13.22
N GLY A 105 7.91 -0.24 -14.13
CA GLY A 105 7.72 -0.49 -15.57
C GLY A 105 6.25 -0.75 -15.94
N ASP A 106 5.95 -0.79 -17.23
CA ASP A 106 4.57 -0.83 -17.74
C ASP A 106 3.80 -2.14 -17.44
N SER A 107 4.51 -3.22 -17.10
CA SER A 107 3.91 -4.53 -16.81
C SER A 107 3.77 -4.76 -15.31
N VAL A 108 2.71 -4.17 -14.73
CA VAL A 108 2.38 -4.32 -13.31
C VAL A 108 1.26 -5.34 -13.09
N VAL A 109 1.34 -6.06 -11.98
CA VAL A 109 0.30 -7.00 -11.54
C VAL A 109 -0.22 -6.57 -10.19
N LEU A 110 -1.52 -6.31 -10.09
CA LEU A 110 -2.19 -6.12 -8.81
C LEU A 110 -2.26 -7.45 -8.07
N ARG A 111 -1.47 -7.59 -7.01
CA ARG A 111 -1.43 -8.81 -6.18
C ARG A 111 -2.48 -8.80 -5.07
N HIS A 112 -2.64 -7.66 -4.42
CA HIS A 112 -3.38 -7.53 -3.18
C HIS A 112 -4.01 -6.14 -3.08
N SER A 113 -5.20 -6.06 -2.50
CA SER A 113 -5.80 -4.79 -2.10
C SER A 113 -6.41 -4.94 -0.71
N HIS A 114 -6.39 -3.88 0.07
CA HIS A 114 -6.97 -3.86 1.41
C HIS A 114 -7.56 -2.48 1.67
N LEU A 115 -8.85 -2.42 1.97
CA LEU A 115 -9.49 -1.21 2.49
C LEU A 115 -9.41 -1.23 4.03
N PHE A 116 -8.74 -0.23 4.60
CA PHE A 116 -8.59 -0.08 6.04
C PHE A 116 -9.63 0.92 6.59
N ALA A 117 -10.78 0.43 7.04
CA ALA A 117 -11.79 1.29 7.67
C ALA A 117 -11.47 1.48 9.17
N LYS A 118 -10.66 2.49 9.50
CA LYS A 118 -10.32 2.86 10.89
C LYS A 118 -11.46 3.67 11.51
N LEU A 119 -12.42 2.99 12.15
CA LEU A 119 -13.54 3.68 12.81
C LEU A 119 -13.11 4.42 14.09
N PRO A 120 -13.83 5.49 14.49
CA PRO A 120 -13.55 6.20 15.74
C PRO A 120 -13.49 5.28 16.96
N GLY A 121 -12.42 5.39 17.74
CA GLY A 121 -12.19 4.58 18.93
C GLY A 121 -11.72 3.14 18.67
N ASP A 122 -11.43 2.77 17.42
CA ASP A 122 -10.84 1.46 17.11
C ASP A 122 -9.45 1.31 17.76
N PRO A 123 -9.26 0.34 18.66
CA PRO A 123 -7.99 0.17 19.37
C PRO A 123 -6.92 -0.53 18.53
N LYS A 124 -7.26 -1.07 17.35
CA LYS A 124 -6.31 -1.85 16.55
C LYS A 124 -5.20 -0.95 16.02
N GLN A 125 -3.97 -1.34 16.31
CA GLN A 125 -2.77 -0.73 15.76
C GLN A 125 -2.08 -1.73 14.83
N VAL A 126 -1.43 -1.21 13.80
CA VAL A 126 -0.56 -2.01 12.93
C VAL A 126 0.87 -1.81 13.45
N SER A 127 1.48 -2.88 13.94
CA SER A 127 2.86 -2.87 14.44
C SER A 127 3.85 -2.50 13.33
N TRP A 128 5.03 -2.04 13.70
CA TRP A 128 6.14 -1.86 12.75
C TRP A 128 6.44 -3.17 12.03
N HIS A 129 6.48 -3.12 10.70
CA HIS A 129 6.78 -4.28 9.86
C HIS A 129 7.27 -3.84 8.47
N GLN A 130 7.76 -4.80 7.70
CA GLN A 130 8.01 -4.66 6.27
C GLN A 130 7.05 -5.59 5.54
N ASP A 131 6.17 -5.06 4.69
CA ASP A 131 5.14 -5.82 3.96
C ASP A 131 5.69 -7.06 3.24
N ALA A 132 6.84 -6.88 2.56
CA ALA A 132 7.55 -7.94 1.85
C ALA A 132 7.81 -9.16 2.74
N SER A 133 7.83 -9.01 4.06
CA SER A 133 8.02 -10.11 5.00
C SER A 133 6.96 -11.18 4.91
N TYR A 134 5.73 -10.80 4.60
CA TYR A 134 4.56 -11.66 4.63
C TYR A 134 4.11 -12.10 3.22
N TRP A 135 4.86 -11.75 2.17
CA TRP A 135 4.48 -12.06 0.80
C TRP A 135 5.40 -13.13 0.19
N PRO A 136 4.88 -14.24 -0.32
CA PRO A 136 5.68 -15.26 -1.00
C PRO A 136 6.09 -14.79 -2.42
N LEU A 137 6.90 -13.72 -2.49
CA LEU A 137 7.39 -13.10 -3.72
C LEU A 137 8.92 -13.04 -3.72
N THR A 138 9.52 -13.33 -4.88
CA THR A 138 10.95 -13.15 -5.16
C THR A 138 11.15 -12.82 -6.65
N PRO A 139 12.00 -11.85 -7.02
CA PRO A 139 12.61 -10.85 -6.13
C PRO A 139 11.53 -9.95 -5.50
N SER A 140 11.84 -9.29 -4.38
CA SER A 140 10.93 -8.35 -3.69
C SER A 140 10.78 -7.00 -4.42
N ARG A 141 10.49 -7.05 -5.72
CA ARG A 141 10.25 -5.89 -6.58
C ARG A 141 8.75 -5.58 -6.62
N VAL A 142 8.28 -4.89 -5.59
CA VAL A 142 6.86 -4.60 -5.34
C VAL A 142 6.71 -3.21 -4.72
N VAL A 143 5.62 -2.52 -5.06
CA VAL A 143 5.26 -1.20 -4.53
C VAL A 143 3.87 -1.28 -3.92
N SER A 144 3.68 -0.65 -2.77
CA SER A 144 2.37 -0.42 -2.15
C SER A 144 1.94 1.01 -2.48
N ALA A 145 0.74 1.18 -3.05
CA ALA A 145 0.08 2.47 -3.20
C ALA A 145 -0.95 2.62 -2.06
N TRP A 146 -0.77 3.61 -1.20
CA TRP A 146 -1.71 3.91 -0.13
C TRP A 146 -2.48 5.19 -0.46
N LEU A 147 -3.81 5.08 -0.56
CA LEU A 147 -4.69 6.18 -0.89
C LEU A 147 -5.44 6.64 0.36
N ALA A 148 -5.23 7.89 0.76
CA ALA A 148 -6.05 8.54 1.77
C ALA A 148 -7.44 8.84 1.19
N ILE A 149 -8.47 8.14 1.66
CA ILE A 149 -9.87 8.46 1.32
C ILE A 149 -10.38 9.60 2.22
N ASP A 150 -10.00 9.53 3.50
CA ASP A 150 -10.22 10.59 4.47
C ASP A 150 -8.94 11.40 4.67
N ASP A 151 -9.10 12.64 5.10
CA ASP A 151 -7.96 13.44 5.57
C ASP A 151 -7.30 12.66 6.71
N THR A 152 -5.98 12.48 6.65
CA THR A 152 -5.25 11.72 7.67
C THR A 152 -4.17 12.56 8.33
N ASP A 153 -4.14 12.48 9.66
CA ASP A 153 -3.20 13.17 10.53
C ASP A 153 -2.76 12.25 11.68
N VAL A 154 -1.96 12.82 12.58
CA VAL A 154 -1.39 12.09 13.72
C VAL A 154 -2.46 11.62 14.72
N GLU A 155 -3.66 12.20 14.70
CA GLU A 155 -4.76 11.89 15.63
C GLU A 155 -5.69 10.81 15.07
N ASN A 156 -5.73 10.60 13.74
CA ASN A 156 -6.67 9.68 13.09
C ASN A 156 -6.02 8.53 12.29
N SER A 157 -4.83 8.09 12.70
CA SER A 157 -4.11 6.93 12.15
C SER A 157 -3.34 7.15 10.84
N ALA A 158 -2.76 8.34 10.63
CA ALA A 158 -1.79 8.54 9.54
C ALA A 158 -0.67 7.47 9.57
N MET A 159 -0.29 7.02 8.37
CA MET A 159 0.83 6.10 8.20
C MET A 159 2.12 6.68 8.78
N ARG A 160 2.93 5.78 9.36
CA ARG A 160 4.29 6.10 9.78
C ARG A 160 5.27 5.23 9.00
N VAL A 161 6.32 5.87 8.51
CA VAL A 161 7.39 5.22 7.74
C VAL A 161 8.73 5.61 8.34
N ILE A 162 9.71 4.72 8.28
CA ILE A 162 11.09 5.00 8.67
C ILE A 162 11.89 5.20 7.37
N PRO A 163 12.29 6.43 7.02
CA PRO A 163 13.03 6.70 5.78
C PRO A 163 14.28 5.84 5.67
N GLY A 164 14.52 5.27 4.49
CA GLY A 164 15.69 4.45 4.18
C GLY A 164 15.68 3.04 4.79
N SER A 165 14.63 2.67 5.52
CA SER A 165 14.56 1.35 6.17
C SER A 165 14.53 0.18 5.19
N HIS A 166 14.09 0.40 3.95
CA HIS A 166 14.05 -0.58 2.85
C HIS A 166 15.44 -0.96 2.32
N HIS A 167 16.48 -0.14 2.52
CA HIS A 167 17.86 -0.49 2.15
C HIS A 167 18.44 -1.62 2.98
N ASN A 168 17.88 -1.84 4.17
CA ASN A 168 18.29 -2.92 5.03
C ASN A 168 17.62 -4.22 4.57
N ALA A 169 18.36 -5.32 4.62
CA ALA A 169 17.76 -6.64 4.53
C ALA A 169 16.68 -6.81 5.61
N GLN A 170 15.86 -7.85 5.45
CA GLN A 170 14.71 -8.09 6.29
C GLN A 170 15.05 -8.00 7.79
N LEU A 171 14.43 -7.04 8.46
CA LEU A 171 14.64 -6.81 9.88
C LEU A 171 13.89 -7.88 10.68
N THR A 172 14.44 -8.27 11.83
CA THR A 172 13.74 -9.17 12.75
C THR A 172 12.45 -8.52 13.20
N PHE A 173 11.34 -9.25 13.11
CA PHE A 173 10.05 -8.82 13.63
C PHE A 173 9.53 -9.83 14.65
N HIS A 174 8.51 -9.42 15.40
CA HIS A 174 7.75 -10.27 16.30
C HIS A 174 6.34 -10.40 15.75
N ASP A 175 5.77 -11.60 15.83
CA ASP A 175 4.35 -11.79 15.52
C ASP A 175 3.52 -10.85 16.41
N SER A 176 2.62 -10.10 15.78
CA SER A 176 1.70 -9.17 16.46
C SER A 176 0.48 -9.89 17.01
#